data_AF-A0AB39AV09-F1
#
_entry.id   AF-A0AB39AV09-F1
#
_cell.length_a   1.000
_cell.length_b   1.000
_cell.length_c   1.000
_cell.angle_alpha   90.00
_cell.angle_beta   90.00
_cell.angle_gamma   90.00
#
_symmetry.space_group_name_H-M   'P 1'
#
loop_
_entity.id
_entity.type
_entity.pdbx_description
1 polymer ?
#
loop_
_entity_poly.entity_id
_entity_poly.type
_entity_poly.pdbx_seq_one_letter_code
_entity_poly.pdbx_strand_id
1 'polypeptide(L)'
;MIFTPPAVSKLLAKIVTLGKEKIGSVYDPTCGSGSLLLKVINEYKDQESYKDIKVYGQESNPTTYNLARMNMILHGMHYRNFDIQQDDTLEQPQHLEKRFEAVVANPPFSADWSASAGFLTDERFQDYGKLAPKSKADFAFVQHMVHQLDENGTMAVVLPHGVLFRGAAEGHIRKHLIKDKNYLDAVIGLPVNIFYGTPIPTCILVLKKNRQHSDNILFIDASKNYGKASNQNYLRSEDLEAILSAVDSRQAQDKFAYVAPIQKTSNYETIEKHDFNLNIPRYVDTFEEEEDINLASLLTDIENVNVELDSIDSKLEVFYKELGIKGVR
;
A
#
# COMPACT_ATOMS: atom_id res chain seq x y z
N MET A 1 -16.74 -1.94 -3.47
CA MET A 1 -15.84 -1.72 -2.32
C MET A 1 -14.86 -2.86 -2.23
N ILE A 2 -13.57 -2.55 -2.07
CA ILE A 2 -12.55 -3.57 -1.86
C ILE A 2 -12.49 -3.84 -0.34
N PHE A 3 -12.66 -5.10 0.06
CA PHE A 3 -12.49 -5.48 1.45
C PHE A 3 -11.00 -5.38 1.83
N THR A 4 -10.68 -4.61 2.87
CA THR A 4 -9.30 -4.48 3.36
C THR A 4 -8.93 -5.70 4.20
N PRO A 5 -7.89 -6.47 3.85
CA PRO A 5 -7.45 -7.60 4.64
C PRO A 5 -7.16 -7.20 6.10
N PRO A 6 -7.44 -8.06 7.09
CA PRO A 6 -7.25 -7.72 8.51
C PRO A 6 -5.82 -7.30 8.85
N ALA A 7 -4.81 -7.97 8.28
CA ALA A 7 -3.40 -7.65 8.53
C ALA A 7 -3.01 -6.29 7.95
N VAL A 8 -3.49 -5.94 6.76
CA VAL A 8 -3.28 -4.61 6.16
C VAL A 8 -3.99 -3.54 6.98
N SER A 9 -5.22 -3.80 7.42
CA SER A 9 -5.96 -2.87 8.30
C SER A 9 -5.21 -2.62 9.61
N LYS A 10 -4.64 -3.67 10.21
CA LYS A 10 -3.82 -3.59 11.42
C LYS A 10 -2.54 -2.78 11.18
N LEU A 11 -1.89 -2.97 10.02
CA LEU A 11 -0.72 -2.21 9.63
C LEU A 11 -1.03 -0.72 9.50
N LEU A 12 -2.10 -0.33 8.78
CA LEU A 12 -2.52 1.08 8.68
C LEU A 12 -2.80 1.68 10.05
N ALA A 13 -3.56 0.96 10.89
CA ALA A 13 -3.88 1.39 12.25
C ALA A 13 -2.63 1.63 13.10
N LYS A 14 -1.68 0.70 13.08
CA LYS A 14 -0.42 0.86 13.84
C LYS A 14 0.44 1.99 13.29
N ILE A 15 0.50 2.19 11.98
CA ILE A 15 1.26 3.31 11.38
C ILE A 15 0.72 4.67 11.84
N VAL A 16 -0.60 4.89 11.77
CA VAL A 16 -1.17 6.21 12.13
C VAL A 16 -1.14 6.49 13.63
N THR A 17 -1.01 5.45 14.45
CA THR A 17 -0.93 5.54 15.92
C THR A 17 0.50 5.47 16.45
N LEU A 18 1.50 5.21 15.60
CA LEU A 18 2.89 5.05 15.97
C LEU A 18 3.44 6.35 16.61
N GLY A 19 4.08 6.20 17.76
CA GLY A 19 4.68 7.31 18.51
C GLY A 19 3.68 8.28 19.16
N LYS A 20 2.37 8.02 19.10
CA LYS A 20 1.34 8.88 19.71
C LYS A 20 0.92 8.39 21.09
N GLU A 21 0.98 9.26 22.09
CA GLU A 21 0.50 9.02 23.46
C GLU A 21 -1.00 9.29 23.64
N LYS A 22 -1.57 10.16 22.79
CA LYS A 22 -3.00 10.45 22.67
C LYS A 22 -3.37 10.66 21.20
N ILE A 23 -4.56 10.18 20.80
CA ILE A 23 -5.18 10.53 19.52
C ILE A 23 -6.56 11.12 19.82
N GLY A 24 -6.82 12.33 19.36
CA GLY A 24 -8.11 13.00 19.55
C GLY A 24 -9.17 12.59 18.52
N SER A 25 -8.76 12.29 17.28
CA SER A 25 -9.70 12.05 16.19
C SER A 25 -9.16 11.12 15.09
N VAL A 26 -10.06 10.31 14.53
CA VAL A 26 -9.80 9.37 13.43
C VAL A 26 -10.77 9.64 12.29
N TYR A 27 -10.28 9.61 11.05
CA TYR A 27 -11.11 9.80 9.85
C TYR A 27 -10.82 8.78 8.75
N ASP A 28 -11.88 8.33 8.08
CA ASP A 28 -11.83 7.52 6.86
C ASP A 28 -12.90 8.01 5.88
N PRO A 29 -12.51 8.71 4.80
CA PRO A 29 -13.45 9.25 3.82
C PRO A 29 -14.09 8.18 2.92
N THR A 30 -13.68 6.93 3.04
CA THR A 30 -14.20 5.80 2.25
C THR A 30 -14.42 4.61 3.17
N CYS A 31 -15.08 4.86 4.30
CA CYS A 31 -14.98 4.02 5.49
C CYS A 31 -15.58 2.62 5.30
N GLY A 32 -16.44 2.45 4.30
CA GLY A 32 -17.14 1.21 4.07
C GLY A 32 -17.85 0.74 5.31
N SER A 33 -17.60 -0.49 5.74
CA SER A 33 -18.21 -1.06 6.94
C SER A 33 -17.73 -0.41 8.26
N GLY A 34 -16.84 0.58 8.22
CA GLY A 34 -16.25 1.20 9.41
C GLY A 34 -15.22 0.31 10.14
N SER A 35 -14.88 -0.85 9.58
CA SER A 35 -13.98 -1.82 10.23
C SER A 35 -12.55 -1.28 10.40
N LEU A 36 -12.07 -0.47 9.43
CA LEU A 36 -10.74 0.13 9.50
C LEU A 36 -10.67 1.19 10.61
N LEU A 37 -11.69 2.05 10.71
CA LEU A 37 -11.85 3.00 11.82
C LEU A 37 -11.82 2.28 13.17
N LEU A 38 -12.62 1.23 13.34
CA LEU A 38 -12.63 0.41 14.56
C LEU A 38 -11.27 -0.25 14.84
N LYS A 39 -10.52 -0.62 13.78
CA LYS A 39 -9.18 -1.18 13.95
C LYS A 39 -8.20 -0.18 14.52
N VAL A 40 -8.23 1.09 14.08
CA VAL A 40 -7.41 2.18 14.65
C VAL A 40 -7.68 2.31 16.14
N ILE A 41 -8.95 2.33 16.52
CA ILE A 41 -9.39 2.47 17.92
C ILE A 41 -8.91 1.28 18.78
N ASN A 42 -9.03 0.06 18.27
CA ASN A 42 -8.66 -1.15 19.01
C ASN A 42 -7.15 -1.37 19.16
N GLU A 43 -6.35 -0.93 18.19
CA GLU A 43 -4.88 -1.04 18.25
C GLU A 43 -4.25 0.08 19.08
N TYR A 44 -5.04 1.09 19.43
CA TYR A 44 -4.59 2.18 20.28
C TYR A 44 -4.30 1.70 21.71
N LYS A 45 -3.14 2.07 22.25
CA LYS A 45 -2.51 1.43 23.44
C LYS A 45 -3.31 1.55 24.74
N ASP A 46 -4.22 2.51 24.84
CA ASP A 46 -5.01 2.75 26.04
C ASP A 46 -6.48 2.35 25.80
N GLN A 47 -6.81 1.12 26.19
CA GLN A 47 -8.15 0.55 26.10
C GLN A 47 -9.16 1.21 27.05
N GLU A 48 -8.79 2.17 27.89
CA GLU A 48 -9.76 2.98 28.63
C GLU A 48 -10.02 4.32 27.93
N SER A 49 -8.98 4.91 27.32
CA SER A 49 -9.05 6.21 26.63
C SER A 49 -9.73 6.19 25.26
N TYR A 50 -10.03 5.03 24.67
CA TYR A 50 -10.71 4.96 23.36
C TYR A 50 -12.09 5.63 23.36
N LYS A 51 -12.71 5.77 24.55
CA LYS A 51 -14.01 6.45 24.74
C LYS A 51 -13.96 7.94 24.43
N ASP A 52 -12.78 8.56 24.40
CA ASP A 52 -12.62 9.99 24.11
C ASP A 52 -12.33 10.25 22.62
N ILE A 53 -12.01 9.23 21.84
CA ILE A 53 -11.64 9.37 20.43
C ILE A 53 -12.89 9.71 19.61
N LYS A 54 -12.82 10.78 18.82
CA LYS A 54 -13.86 11.15 17.86
C LYS A 54 -13.62 10.47 16.51
N VAL A 55 -14.59 9.68 16.08
CA VAL A 55 -14.52 8.89 14.86
C VAL A 55 -15.36 9.53 13.78
N TYR A 56 -14.79 9.74 12.62
CA TYR A 56 -15.47 10.34 11.48
C TYR A 56 -15.31 9.46 10.27
N GLY A 57 -16.32 9.41 9.42
CA GLY A 57 -16.19 8.71 8.16
C GLY A 57 -17.26 9.07 7.15
N GLN A 58 -17.01 8.69 5.91
CA GLN A 58 -17.95 8.89 4.82
C GLN A 58 -18.03 7.62 3.97
N GLU A 59 -19.24 7.28 3.55
CA GLU A 59 -19.49 6.12 2.69
C GLU A 59 -20.59 6.43 1.68
N SER A 60 -20.31 6.22 0.39
CA SER A 60 -21.25 6.56 -0.67
C SER A 60 -22.39 5.55 -0.82
N ASN A 61 -22.15 4.27 -0.52
CA ASN A 61 -23.17 3.23 -0.64
C ASN A 61 -24.11 3.23 0.58
N PRO A 62 -25.43 3.46 0.42
CA PRO A 62 -26.37 3.58 1.54
C PRO A 62 -26.44 2.33 2.44
N THR A 63 -26.37 1.14 1.85
CA THR A 63 -26.39 -0.13 2.60
C THR A 63 -25.14 -0.26 3.46
N THR A 64 -23.99 0.03 2.88
CA THR A 64 -22.70 -0.08 3.57
C THR A 64 -22.53 1.01 4.62
N TYR A 65 -23.02 2.22 4.36
CA TYR A 65 -23.14 3.30 5.33
C TYR A 65 -23.94 2.88 6.59
N ASN A 66 -25.11 2.27 6.39
CA ASN A 66 -25.92 1.79 7.51
C ASN A 66 -25.20 0.68 8.30
N LEU A 67 -24.52 -0.23 7.59
CA LEU A 67 -23.67 -1.25 8.21
C LEU A 67 -22.54 -0.62 9.04
N ALA A 68 -21.89 0.45 8.55
CA ALA A 68 -20.85 1.17 9.27
C ALA A 68 -21.35 1.70 10.61
N ARG A 69 -22.52 2.35 10.60
CA ARG A 69 -23.15 2.91 11.80
C ARG A 69 -23.56 1.82 12.79
N MET A 70 -24.14 0.73 12.29
CA MET A 70 -24.45 -0.44 13.13
C MET A 70 -23.18 -1.03 13.74
N ASN A 71 -22.11 -1.19 12.96
CA ASN A 71 -20.83 -1.71 13.42
C ASN A 71 -20.23 -0.85 14.54
N MET A 72 -20.28 0.48 14.43
CA MET A 72 -19.83 1.38 15.50
C MET A 72 -20.59 1.11 16.81
N ILE A 73 -21.93 1.03 16.74
CA ILE A 73 -22.79 0.81 17.91
C ILE A 73 -22.54 -0.57 18.53
N LEU A 74 -22.44 -1.62 17.71
CA LEU A 74 -22.20 -2.99 18.18
C LEU A 74 -20.84 -3.17 18.86
N HIS A 75 -19.85 -2.36 18.49
CA HIS A 75 -18.55 -2.31 19.16
C HIS A 75 -18.52 -1.34 20.36
N GLY A 76 -19.67 -0.85 20.81
CA GLY A 76 -19.81 -0.04 22.02
C GLY A 76 -19.42 1.43 21.85
N MET A 77 -19.28 1.92 20.61
CA MET A 77 -19.03 3.35 20.38
C MET A 77 -20.28 4.16 20.73
N HIS A 78 -20.13 5.12 21.64
CA HIS A 78 -21.21 6.01 22.00
C HIS A 78 -21.57 6.93 20.81
N TYR A 79 -22.86 7.15 20.55
CA TYR A 79 -23.36 7.92 19.38
C TYR A 79 -22.81 9.35 19.28
N ARG A 80 -22.31 9.94 20.38
CA ARG A 80 -21.67 11.26 20.40
C ARG A 80 -20.20 11.25 20.00
N ASN A 81 -19.61 10.06 19.85
CA ASN A 81 -18.19 9.86 19.58
C ASN A 81 -17.93 9.35 18.17
N PHE A 82 -18.98 9.10 17.37
CA PHE A 82 -18.81 8.83 15.96
C PHE A 82 -19.81 9.63 15.12
N ASP A 83 -19.36 10.02 13.93
CA ASP A 83 -20.17 10.69 12.92
C ASP A 83 -19.81 10.14 11.54
N ILE A 84 -20.62 9.20 11.07
CA ILE A 84 -20.52 8.65 9.70
C ILE A 84 -21.57 9.35 8.85
N GLN A 85 -21.16 9.81 7.66
CA GLN A 85 -22.03 10.48 6.70
C GLN A 85 -22.17 9.67 5.40
N GLN A 86 -23.27 9.87 4.67
CA GLN A 86 -23.59 9.11 3.47
C GLN A 86 -23.62 10.00 2.23
N ASP A 87 -22.52 10.05 1.47
CA ASP A 87 -22.43 10.79 0.21
C ASP A 87 -21.14 10.40 -0.53
N ASP A 88 -21.01 10.82 -1.79
CA ASP A 88 -19.74 10.73 -2.52
C ASP A 88 -18.72 11.73 -1.95
N THR A 89 -17.58 11.23 -1.50
CA THR A 89 -16.51 12.01 -0.87
C THR A 89 -15.90 13.10 -1.76
N LEU A 90 -15.75 12.83 -3.05
CA LEU A 90 -15.11 13.78 -3.95
C LEU A 90 -16.12 14.85 -4.39
N GLU A 91 -17.36 14.45 -4.66
CA GLU A 91 -18.40 15.32 -5.21
C GLU A 91 -19.21 16.06 -4.14
N GLN A 92 -19.46 15.43 -2.99
CA GLN A 92 -20.21 15.96 -1.84
C GLN A 92 -19.42 15.66 -0.54
N PRO A 93 -18.24 16.28 -0.37
CA PRO A 93 -17.40 16.03 0.79
C PRO A 93 -18.06 16.46 2.08
N GLN A 94 -18.02 15.57 3.07
CA GLN A 94 -18.46 15.85 4.42
C GLN A 94 -17.25 16.17 5.31
N HIS A 95 -17.51 16.79 6.47
CA HIS A 95 -16.47 17.11 7.46
C HIS A 95 -15.34 18.02 6.96
N LEU A 96 -15.53 18.81 5.89
CA LEU A 96 -14.48 19.66 5.29
C LEU A 96 -13.77 20.59 6.28
N GLU A 97 -14.52 21.16 7.22
CA GLU A 97 -14.02 22.08 8.25
C GLU A 97 -13.23 21.40 9.38
N LYS A 98 -13.12 20.07 9.37
CA LYS A 98 -12.43 19.30 10.41
C LYS A 98 -11.01 18.95 10.01
N ARG A 99 -10.14 18.81 11.01
CA ARG A 99 -8.78 18.29 10.88
C ARG A 99 -8.62 17.08 11.80
N PHE A 100 -7.91 16.07 11.32
CA PHE A 100 -7.85 14.76 11.95
C PHE A 100 -6.43 14.31 12.23
N GLU A 101 -6.21 13.73 13.41
CA GLU A 101 -4.89 13.28 13.85
C GLU A 101 -4.49 11.92 13.27
N ALA A 102 -5.46 11.07 12.95
CA ALA A 102 -5.25 9.80 12.27
C ALA A 102 -6.19 9.69 11.08
N VAL A 103 -5.64 9.62 9.87
CA VAL A 103 -6.42 9.45 8.64
C VAL A 103 -6.05 8.11 8.01
N VAL A 104 -7.03 7.24 7.83
CA VAL A 104 -6.83 5.91 7.22
C VAL A 104 -7.83 5.71 6.10
N ALA A 105 -7.42 5.09 5.01
CA ALA A 105 -8.35 4.77 3.93
C ALA A 105 -7.87 3.62 3.05
N ASN A 106 -8.85 2.93 2.46
CA ASN A 106 -8.68 2.06 1.31
C ASN A 106 -9.68 2.49 0.23
N PRO A 107 -9.43 3.62 -0.46
CA PRO A 107 -10.34 4.14 -1.46
C PRO A 107 -10.50 3.16 -2.64
N PRO A 108 -11.60 3.26 -3.40
CA PRO A 108 -11.78 2.45 -4.60
C PRO A 108 -10.65 2.72 -5.60
N PHE A 109 -9.88 1.68 -5.94
CA PHE A 109 -8.70 1.83 -6.78
C PHE A 109 -9.04 2.34 -8.17
N SER A 110 -8.39 3.44 -8.56
CA SER A 110 -8.50 4.00 -9.90
C SER A 110 -9.95 4.21 -10.35
N ALA A 111 -10.81 4.63 -9.42
CA ALA A 111 -12.20 4.92 -9.68
C ALA A 111 -12.36 6.08 -10.69
N ASP A 112 -13.47 6.03 -11.43
CA ASP A 112 -13.91 7.18 -12.21
C ASP A 112 -14.49 8.26 -11.27
N TRP A 113 -14.31 9.53 -11.62
CA TRP A 113 -14.88 10.68 -10.93
C TRP A 113 -15.10 11.83 -11.93
N SER A 114 -15.84 12.89 -11.56
CA SER A 114 -16.21 13.91 -12.55
C SER A 114 -15.00 14.71 -13.07
N ALA A 115 -13.99 14.91 -12.21
CA ALA A 115 -12.86 15.82 -12.42
C ALA A 115 -13.31 17.16 -13.05
N SER A 116 -14.42 17.69 -12.56
CA SER A 116 -15.00 18.93 -13.07
C SER A 116 -14.01 20.09 -12.90
N ALA A 117 -13.96 21.00 -13.87
CA ALA A 117 -13.03 22.14 -13.81
C ALA A 117 -13.27 23.05 -12.58
N GLY A 118 -14.48 23.02 -12.00
CA GLY A 118 -14.81 23.74 -10.77
C GLY A 118 -13.98 23.28 -9.56
N PHE A 119 -13.45 22.05 -9.57
CA PHE A 119 -12.54 21.62 -8.51
C PHE A 119 -11.20 22.37 -8.51
N LEU A 120 -10.82 23.06 -9.59
CA LEU A 120 -9.61 23.90 -9.57
C LEU A 120 -9.73 25.12 -8.65
N THR A 121 -10.95 25.47 -8.23
CA THR A 121 -11.20 26.53 -7.23
C THR A 121 -11.56 25.97 -5.85
N ASP A 122 -11.64 24.65 -5.70
CA ASP A 122 -11.91 23.98 -4.42
C ASP A 122 -10.62 23.97 -3.57
N GLU A 123 -10.72 24.30 -2.29
CA GLU A 123 -9.58 24.38 -1.37
C GLU A 123 -8.79 23.07 -1.24
N ARG A 124 -9.42 21.93 -1.53
CA ARG A 124 -8.74 20.62 -1.53
C ARG A 124 -7.77 20.46 -2.69
N PHE A 125 -8.01 21.12 -3.83
CA PHE A 125 -7.31 20.84 -5.09
C PHE A 125 -6.64 22.07 -5.72
N GLN A 126 -7.06 23.29 -5.37
CA GLN A 126 -6.59 24.52 -6.01
C GLN A 126 -5.07 24.69 -5.97
N ASP A 127 -4.45 24.39 -4.82
CA ASP A 127 -3.00 24.56 -4.59
C ASP A 127 -2.14 23.74 -5.54
N TYR A 128 -2.68 22.63 -6.05
CA TYR A 128 -1.95 21.69 -6.89
C TYR A 128 -1.95 22.07 -8.37
N GLY A 129 -2.80 23.01 -8.80
CA GLY A 129 -2.87 23.48 -10.19
C GLY A 129 -3.33 22.46 -11.25
N LYS A 130 -3.50 21.18 -10.89
CA LYS A 130 -4.03 20.11 -11.73
C LYS A 130 -4.91 19.15 -10.93
N LEU A 131 -5.92 18.61 -11.60
CA LEU A 131 -6.79 17.57 -11.06
C LEU A 131 -6.29 16.18 -11.47
N ALA A 132 -6.57 15.18 -10.64
CA ALA A 132 -6.36 13.80 -11.02
C ALA A 132 -7.19 13.45 -12.28
N PRO A 133 -6.74 12.52 -13.15
CA PRO A 133 -7.48 12.14 -14.35
C PRO A 133 -8.88 11.61 -14.02
N LYS A 134 -9.85 11.84 -14.91
CA LYS A 134 -11.25 11.37 -14.73
C LYS A 134 -11.37 9.89 -14.42
N SER A 135 -10.50 9.06 -15.00
CA SER A 135 -10.51 7.60 -14.80
C SER A 135 -9.58 7.09 -13.70
N LYS A 136 -8.99 8.02 -12.92
CA LYS A 136 -8.00 7.74 -11.87
C LYS A 136 -8.17 8.75 -10.72
N ALA A 137 -9.17 8.52 -9.88
CA ALA A 137 -9.45 9.34 -8.70
C ALA A 137 -8.42 9.20 -7.55
N ASP A 138 -7.41 8.32 -7.69
CA ASP A 138 -6.48 7.95 -6.62
C ASP A 138 -5.86 9.17 -5.91
N PHE A 139 -5.28 10.12 -6.66
CA PHE A 139 -4.73 11.35 -6.07
C PHE A 139 -5.78 12.35 -5.61
N ALA A 140 -7.00 12.33 -6.16
CA ALA A 140 -8.09 13.18 -5.66
C ALA A 140 -8.46 12.79 -4.22
N PHE A 141 -8.52 11.49 -3.92
CA PHE A 141 -8.69 11.01 -2.55
C PHE A 141 -7.52 11.41 -1.65
N VAL A 142 -6.27 11.27 -2.12
CA VAL A 142 -5.07 11.70 -1.36
C VAL A 142 -5.14 13.20 -1.04
N GLN A 143 -5.46 14.04 -2.02
CA GLN A 143 -5.57 15.50 -1.84
C GLN A 143 -6.68 15.86 -0.84
N HIS A 144 -7.84 15.20 -0.93
CA HIS A 144 -8.94 15.38 0.02
C HIS A 144 -8.53 15.01 1.45
N MET A 145 -7.91 13.86 1.64
CA MET A 145 -7.44 13.43 2.97
C MET A 145 -6.33 14.32 3.51
N VAL A 146 -5.40 14.78 2.66
CA VAL A 146 -4.35 15.74 3.05
C VAL A 146 -4.96 17.07 3.48
N HIS A 147 -6.03 17.54 2.83
CA HIS A 147 -6.71 18.76 3.25
C HIS A 147 -7.24 18.62 4.69
N GLN A 148 -7.85 17.48 5.04
CA GLN A 148 -8.39 17.19 6.38
C GLN A 148 -7.37 16.60 7.36
N LEU A 149 -6.10 16.45 6.98
CA LEU A 149 -5.05 16.00 7.88
C LEU A 149 -4.65 17.14 8.83
N ASP A 150 -4.58 16.85 10.13
CA ASP A 150 -4.06 17.80 11.12
C ASP A 150 -2.55 18.03 10.96
N GLU A 151 -2.03 19.15 11.46
CA GLU A 151 -0.58 19.44 11.41
C GLU A 151 0.26 18.38 12.15
N ASN A 152 -0.27 17.85 13.26
CA ASN A 152 0.34 16.75 14.02
C ASN A 152 -0.24 15.38 13.59
N GLY A 153 -0.97 15.33 12.49
CA GLY A 153 -1.64 14.15 11.98
C GLY A 153 -0.74 13.20 11.22
N THR A 154 -1.11 11.91 11.23
CA THR A 154 -0.50 10.89 10.35
C THR A 154 -1.61 10.29 9.49
N MET A 155 -1.37 10.25 8.18
CA MET A 155 -2.22 9.58 7.21
C MET A 155 -1.56 8.30 6.70
N ALA A 156 -2.32 7.22 6.58
CA ALA A 156 -1.91 6.00 5.88
C ALA A 156 -3.02 5.55 4.92
N VAL A 157 -2.72 5.51 3.62
CA VAL A 157 -3.70 5.16 2.58
C VAL A 157 -3.18 4.04 1.70
N VAL A 158 -4.03 3.05 1.42
CA VAL A 158 -3.75 2.00 0.43
C VAL A 158 -4.08 2.50 -0.97
N LEU A 159 -3.16 2.33 -1.92
CA LEU A 159 -3.33 2.73 -3.33
C LEU A 159 -2.70 1.70 -4.28
N PRO A 160 -3.13 1.62 -5.54
CA PRO A 160 -2.45 0.80 -6.55
C PRO A 160 -1.07 1.39 -6.88
N HIS A 161 -0.08 0.53 -7.21
CA HIS A 161 1.28 0.96 -7.55
C HIS A 161 1.36 2.05 -8.63
N GLY A 162 0.37 2.15 -9.52
CA GLY A 162 0.34 3.18 -10.56
C GLY A 162 0.51 4.61 -10.02
N VAL A 163 0.05 4.93 -8.81
CA VAL A 163 0.23 6.28 -8.22
C VAL A 163 1.70 6.67 -8.06
N LEU A 164 2.60 5.69 -7.96
CA LEU A 164 4.02 5.90 -7.75
C LEU A 164 4.74 6.43 -9.00
N PHE A 165 4.25 6.08 -10.20
CA PHE A 165 4.98 6.33 -11.45
C PHE A 165 4.14 6.91 -12.58
N ARG A 166 2.80 6.95 -12.49
CA ARG A 166 1.97 7.61 -13.50
C ARG A 166 2.36 9.09 -13.63
N GLY A 167 2.51 9.54 -14.87
CA GLY A 167 3.01 10.87 -15.23
C GLY A 167 1.91 11.93 -15.34
N ALA A 168 2.15 12.93 -16.18
CA ALA A 168 1.19 14.00 -16.52
C ALA A 168 0.61 14.71 -15.27
N ALA A 169 -0.72 14.66 -15.07
CA ALA A 169 -1.38 15.34 -13.96
C ALA A 169 -1.00 14.72 -12.59
N GLU A 170 -0.96 13.39 -12.50
CA GLU A 170 -0.59 12.70 -11.25
C GLU A 170 0.89 12.92 -10.90
N GLY A 171 1.77 12.93 -11.90
CA GLY A 171 3.18 13.29 -11.70
C GLY A 171 3.36 14.70 -11.16
N HIS A 172 2.55 15.66 -11.63
CA HIS A 172 2.55 17.03 -11.12
C HIS A 172 2.06 17.11 -9.66
N ILE A 173 0.93 16.46 -9.34
CA ILE A 173 0.37 16.42 -7.99
C ILE A 173 1.37 15.76 -7.02
N ARG A 174 1.95 14.63 -7.42
CA ARG A 174 2.96 13.91 -6.64
C ARG A 174 4.20 14.76 -6.37
N LYS A 175 4.71 15.45 -7.40
CA LYS A 175 5.82 16.40 -7.25
C LYS A 175 5.47 17.53 -6.28
N HIS A 176 4.26 18.08 -6.34
CA HIS A 176 3.82 19.13 -5.43
C HIS A 176 3.74 18.64 -3.98
N LEU A 177 3.17 17.45 -3.74
CA LEU A 177 3.11 16.83 -2.40
C LEU A 177 4.50 16.64 -1.78
N ILE A 178 5.49 16.29 -2.59
CA ILE A 178 6.85 15.98 -2.13
C ILE A 178 7.69 17.25 -2.01
N LYS A 179 7.80 18.02 -3.09
CA LYS A 179 8.74 19.14 -3.21
C LYS A 179 8.22 20.41 -2.54
N ASP A 180 6.96 20.74 -2.78
CA ASP A 180 6.42 22.04 -2.38
C ASP A 180 5.78 21.98 -1.00
N LYS A 181 5.11 20.85 -0.68
CA LYS A 181 4.43 20.65 0.61
C LYS A 181 5.25 19.85 1.62
N ASN A 182 6.20 19.02 1.19
CA ASN A 182 6.98 18.18 2.07
C ASN A 182 6.12 17.19 2.90
N TYR A 183 5.09 16.58 2.29
CA TYR A 183 4.09 15.79 3.03
C TYR A 183 4.27 14.27 2.97
N LEU A 184 4.95 13.73 1.96
CA LEU A 184 5.15 12.28 1.85
C LEU A 184 6.28 11.83 2.80
N ASP A 185 5.96 10.93 3.72
CA ASP A 185 6.91 10.45 4.74
C ASP A 185 7.51 9.10 4.36
N ALA A 186 6.67 8.16 3.90
CA ALA A 186 7.09 6.82 3.49
C ALA A 186 6.21 6.23 2.37
N VAL A 187 6.80 5.31 1.61
CA VAL A 187 6.17 4.46 0.59
C VAL A 187 6.44 3.00 0.95
N ILE A 188 5.37 2.21 1.12
CA ILE A 188 5.48 0.80 1.53
C ILE A 188 4.83 -0.06 0.45
N GLY A 189 5.62 -0.87 -0.26
CA GLY A 189 5.12 -1.85 -1.22
C GLY A 189 4.58 -3.07 -0.51
N LEU A 190 3.37 -3.51 -0.88
CA LEU A 190 2.74 -4.71 -0.32
C LEU A 190 2.93 -5.91 -1.27
N PRO A 191 2.84 -7.14 -0.74
CA PRO A 191 2.77 -8.34 -1.55
C PRO A 191 1.66 -8.27 -2.61
N VAL A 192 1.94 -8.82 -3.80
CA VAL A 192 0.92 -9.05 -4.83
C VAL A 192 -0.16 -10.01 -4.30
N ASN A 193 -1.36 -9.98 -4.87
CA ASN A 193 -2.50 -10.84 -4.47
C ASN A 193 -2.86 -10.77 -2.98
N ILE A 194 -2.52 -9.68 -2.26
CA ILE A 194 -2.90 -9.51 -0.86
C ILE A 194 -4.39 -9.10 -0.70
N PHE A 195 -4.91 -8.36 -1.68
CA PHE A 195 -6.32 -7.97 -1.73
C PHE A 195 -7.13 -9.02 -2.49
N TYR A 196 -8.27 -9.42 -1.91
CA TYR A 196 -9.17 -10.35 -2.57
C TYR A 196 -9.72 -9.78 -3.87
N GLY A 197 -9.74 -10.60 -4.92
CA GLY A 197 -10.38 -10.26 -6.20
C GLY A 197 -9.57 -9.36 -7.13
N THR A 198 -8.32 -9.01 -6.80
CA THR A 198 -7.45 -8.28 -7.72
C THR A 198 -5.98 -8.67 -7.57
N PRO A 199 -5.27 -8.96 -8.69
CA PRO A 199 -3.83 -9.19 -8.66
C PRO A 199 -3.02 -7.89 -8.70
N ILE A 200 -3.69 -6.72 -8.67
CA ILE A 200 -3.03 -5.42 -8.76
C ILE A 200 -2.06 -5.26 -7.57
N PRO A 201 -0.77 -4.97 -7.83
CA PRO A 201 0.17 -4.59 -6.78
C PRO A 201 -0.26 -3.30 -6.08
N THR A 202 -0.18 -3.30 -4.76
CA THR A 202 -0.65 -2.19 -3.91
C THR A 202 0.46 -1.68 -3.03
N CYS A 203 0.38 -0.41 -2.67
CA CYS A 203 1.29 0.25 -1.78
C CYS A 203 0.51 1.04 -0.71
N ILE A 204 1.18 1.35 0.39
CA ILE A 204 0.71 2.31 1.38
C ILE A 204 1.54 3.57 1.23
N LEU A 205 0.86 4.71 1.09
CA LEU A 205 1.50 6.01 1.25
C LEU A 205 1.27 6.50 2.68
N VAL A 206 2.35 6.89 3.35
CA VAL A 206 2.30 7.52 4.67
C VAL A 206 2.59 9.00 4.50
N LEU A 207 1.65 9.86 4.93
CA LEU A 207 1.79 11.31 4.81
C LEU A 207 1.64 12.01 6.17
N LYS A 208 2.38 13.11 6.35
CA LYS A 208 2.40 13.96 7.54
C LYS A 208 2.64 15.40 7.10
N LYS A 209 1.92 16.38 7.65
CA LYS A 209 2.14 17.78 7.27
C LYS A 209 3.43 18.36 7.84
N ASN A 210 3.67 18.14 9.13
CA ASN A 210 4.85 18.65 9.82
C ASN A 210 5.87 17.52 10.08
N ARG A 211 6.41 16.92 9.02
CA ARG A 211 7.37 15.82 9.14
C ARG A 211 8.76 16.31 9.55
N GLN A 212 9.37 15.63 10.52
CA GLN A 212 10.72 15.96 11.01
C GLN A 212 11.81 15.71 9.95
N HIS A 213 11.65 14.67 9.13
CA HIS A 213 12.63 14.28 8.11
C HIS A 213 12.32 14.92 6.76
N SER A 214 12.53 16.23 6.64
CA SER A 214 12.14 17.00 5.44
C SER A 214 12.99 16.76 4.19
N ASP A 215 14.09 16.02 4.28
CA ASP A 215 15.08 15.86 3.22
C ASP A 215 15.03 14.49 2.51
N ASN A 216 14.29 13.52 3.05
CA ASN A 216 14.27 12.14 2.55
C ASN A 216 12.89 11.48 2.61
N ILE A 217 12.67 10.40 1.86
CA ILE A 217 11.47 9.55 1.94
C ILE A 217 11.91 8.12 2.21
N LEU A 218 11.24 7.45 3.15
CA LEU A 218 11.48 6.03 3.44
C LEU A 218 10.75 5.16 2.41
N PHE A 219 11.48 4.25 1.77
CA PHE A 219 10.92 3.20 0.92
C PHE A 219 11.05 1.87 1.64
N ILE A 220 9.97 1.09 1.66
CA ILE A 220 9.96 -0.29 2.16
C ILE A 220 9.39 -1.18 1.06
N ASP A 221 10.09 -2.25 0.71
CA ASP A 221 9.60 -3.30 -0.18
C ASP A 221 9.27 -4.56 0.62
N ALA A 222 7.99 -4.73 0.98
CA ALA A 222 7.52 -5.95 1.62
C ALA A 222 6.96 -6.97 0.62
N SER A 223 7.24 -6.82 -0.68
CA SER A 223 6.67 -7.69 -1.73
C SER A 223 7.07 -9.16 -1.59
N LYS A 224 8.21 -9.46 -0.96
CA LYS A 224 8.71 -10.81 -0.65
C LYS A 224 8.35 -11.30 0.77
N ASN A 225 7.75 -10.45 1.62
CA ASN A 225 7.43 -10.75 3.02
C ASN A 225 5.95 -11.12 3.17
N TYR A 226 5.60 -12.39 2.95
CA TYR A 226 4.23 -12.87 3.11
C TYR A 226 4.14 -14.37 3.33
N GLY A 227 3.02 -14.80 3.93
CA GLY A 227 2.54 -16.16 3.86
C GLY A 227 1.70 -16.37 2.59
N LYS A 228 1.94 -17.49 1.88
CA LYS A 228 1.17 -17.86 0.69
C LYS A 228 -0.07 -18.65 1.11
N ALA A 229 -1.24 -18.31 0.56
CA ALA A 229 -2.44 -19.14 0.62
C ALA A 229 -3.02 -19.35 -0.78
N SER A 230 -4.00 -20.24 -0.90
CA SER A 230 -4.55 -20.66 -2.21
C SER A 230 -5.08 -19.49 -3.05
N ASN A 231 -5.83 -18.58 -2.42
CA ASN A 231 -6.57 -17.54 -3.13
C ASN A 231 -6.01 -16.13 -2.91
N GLN A 232 -5.21 -15.91 -1.87
CA GLN A 232 -4.60 -14.62 -1.56
C GLN A 232 -3.33 -14.78 -0.72
N ASN A 233 -2.38 -13.89 -0.90
CA ASN A 233 -1.25 -13.75 0.01
C ASN A 233 -1.69 -13.02 1.28
N TYR A 234 -0.99 -13.24 2.39
CA TYR A 234 -1.28 -12.56 3.66
C TYR A 234 0.01 -12.17 4.38
N LEU A 235 -0.04 -11.07 5.12
CA LEU A 235 1.06 -10.70 6.01
C LEU A 235 0.98 -11.56 7.27
N ARG A 236 2.07 -12.24 7.60
CA ARG A 236 2.26 -12.89 8.91
C ARG A 236 2.52 -11.82 9.97
N SER A 237 2.44 -12.20 11.23
CA SER A 237 2.76 -11.29 12.33
C SER A 237 4.21 -10.78 12.23
N GLU A 238 5.17 -11.64 11.89
CA GLU A 238 6.57 -11.27 11.69
C GLU A 238 6.77 -10.27 10.54
N ASP A 239 6.04 -10.41 9.42
CA ASP A 239 6.10 -9.48 8.30
C ASP A 239 5.60 -8.08 8.71
N LEU A 240 4.49 -8.05 9.47
CA LEU A 240 3.89 -6.81 9.95
C LEU A 240 4.83 -6.08 10.93
N GLU A 241 5.41 -6.80 11.88
CA GLU A 241 6.36 -6.21 12.84
C GLU A 241 7.65 -5.73 12.15
N ALA A 242 8.14 -6.44 11.13
CA ALA A 242 9.29 -6.00 10.34
C ALA A 242 9.02 -4.66 9.63
N ILE A 243 7.84 -4.52 8.98
CA ILE A 243 7.45 -3.26 8.34
C ILE A 243 7.34 -2.14 9.37
N LEU A 244 6.67 -2.37 10.50
CA LEU A 244 6.53 -1.36 11.54
C LEU A 244 7.85 -0.94 12.16
N SER A 245 8.75 -1.89 12.42
CA SER A 245 10.09 -1.62 12.93
C SER A 245 10.92 -0.81 11.93
N ALA A 246 10.75 -1.03 10.62
CA ALA A 246 11.40 -0.23 9.59
C ALA A 246 10.84 1.19 9.52
N VAL A 247 9.51 1.36 9.67
CA VAL A 247 8.87 2.69 9.75
C VAL A 247 9.34 3.46 10.98
N ASP A 248 9.42 2.80 12.14
CA ASP A 248 9.82 3.42 13.41
C ASP A 248 11.31 3.77 13.45
N SER A 249 12.18 2.83 13.07
CA SER A 249 13.63 3.05 13.08
C SER A 249 14.11 3.98 11.96
N ARG A 250 13.40 4.00 10.82
CA ARG A 250 13.75 4.73 9.59
C ARG A 250 15.20 4.47 9.14
N GLN A 251 15.65 3.22 9.24
CA GLN A 251 16.99 2.80 8.84
C GLN A 251 16.95 2.00 7.54
N ALA A 252 18.02 2.11 6.75
CA ALA A 252 18.20 1.26 5.59
C ALA A 252 18.41 -0.19 6.04
N GLN A 253 17.77 -1.12 5.33
CA GLN A 253 17.85 -2.55 5.55
C GLN A 253 18.01 -3.22 4.20
N ASP A 254 19.01 -4.10 4.08
CA ASP A 254 19.34 -4.74 2.81
C ASP A 254 18.12 -5.41 2.18
N LYS A 255 17.87 -5.12 0.89
CA LYS A 255 16.74 -5.62 0.10
C LYS A 255 15.34 -5.37 0.68
N PHE A 256 15.19 -4.53 1.70
CA PHE A 256 13.91 -4.33 2.39
C PHE A 256 13.55 -2.87 2.58
N ALA A 257 14.49 -2.03 3.02
CA ALA A 257 14.21 -0.62 3.31
C ALA A 257 15.34 0.31 2.85
N TYR A 258 14.99 1.47 2.31
CA TYR A 258 15.95 2.48 1.89
C TYR A 258 15.45 3.90 2.18
N VAL A 259 16.34 4.77 2.63
CA VAL A 259 16.05 6.18 2.92
C VAL A 259 16.54 7.03 1.75
N ALA A 260 15.64 7.37 0.84
CA ALA A 260 15.99 8.06 -0.40
C ALA A 260 16.00 9.59 -0.20
N PRO A 261 17.12 10.28 -0.50
CA PRO A 261 17.17 11.73 -0.47
C PRO A 261 16.26 12.36 -1.55
N ILE A 262 15.59 13.45 -1.22
CA ILE A 262 14.72 14.17 -2.15
C ILE A 262 15.55 14.98 -3.15
N GLN A 263 16.45 15.82 -2.63
CA GLN A 263 17.23 16.78 -3.42
C GLN A 263 18.60 16.23 -3.79
N LYS A 264 19.11 16.71 -4.93
CA LYS A 264 20.38 16.30 -5.54
C LYS A 264 21.55 16.42 -4.55
N THR A 265 22.09 15.29 -4.14
CA THR A 265 23.39 15.21 -3.46
C THR A 265 24.45 14.74 -4.47
N SER A 266 25.70 15.20 -4.34
CA SER A 266 26.77 14.91 -5.30
C SER A 266 27.05 13.42 -5.52
N ASN A 267 26.67 12.55 -4.57
CA ASN A 267 27.10 11.16 -4.51
C ASN A 267 25.95 10.13 -4.60
N TYR A 268 24.68 10.55 -4.67
CA TYR A 268 23.54 9.63 -4.62
C TYR A 268 22.51 9.88 -5.73
N GLU A 269 21.78 8.83 -6.11
CA GLU A 269 20.54 8.97 -6.85
C GLU A 269 19.44 9.52 -5.92
N THR A 270 18.60 10.41 -6.44
CA THR A 270 17.68 11.21 -5.62
C THR A 270 16.32 11.24 -6.28
N ILE A 271 15.26 11.44 -5.50
CA ILE A 271 13.89 11.45 -6.01
C ILE A 271 13.69 12.52 -7.11
N GLU A 272 14.36 13.66 -6.99
CA GLU A 272 14.32 14.71 -8.02
C GLU A 272 15.01 14.29 -9.34
N LYS A 273 16.09 13.50 -9.30
CA LYS A 273 16.76 12.97 -10.51
C LYS A 273 15.85 12.00 -11.26
N HIS A 274 15.01 11.28 -10.53
CA HIS A 274 14.02 10.34 -11.07
C HIS A 274 12.69 11.01 -11.44
N ASP A 275 12.66 12.34 -11.55
CA ASP A 275 11.45 13.14 -11.83
C ASP A 275 10.26 12.77 -10.92
N PHE A 276 10.55 12.58 -9.63
CA PHE A 276 9.57 12.20 -8.61
C PHE A 276 8.87 10.88 -8.92
N ASN A 277 9.49 9.99 -9.69
CA ASN A 277 9.05 8.61 -9.85
C ASN A 277 9.39 7.82 -8.57
N LEU A 278 8.37 7.28 -7.92
CA LEU A 278 8.47 6.56 -6.66
C LEU A 278 8.41 5.03 -6.85
N ASN A 279 8.69 4.53 -8.05
CA ASN A 279 8.71 3.08 -8.27
C ASN A 279 9.74 2.43 -7.34
N ILE A 280 9.27 1.55 -6.45
CA ILE A 280 10.03 1.03 -5.30
C ILE A 280 11.36 0.36 -5.71
N PRO A 281 11.41 -0.47 -6.79
CA PRO A 281 12.66 -1.10 -7.23
C PRO A 281 13.77 -0.13 -7.66
N ARG A 282 13.49 1.18 -7.79
CA ARG A 282 14.53 2.20 -8.03
C ARG A 282 15.31 2.57 -6.77
N TYR A 283 14.77 2.26 -5.61
CA TYR A 283 15.29 2.69 -4.31
C TYR A 283 15.64 1.51 -3.41
N VAL A 284 14.87 0.43 -3.50
CA VAL A 284 15.16 -0.83 -2.80
C VAL A 284 15.54 -1.85 -3.87
N ASP A 285 16.82 -2.16 -3.95
CA ASP A 285 17.29 -3.22 -4.84
C ASP A 285 17.01 -4.58 -4.18
N THR A 286 16.02 -5.29 -4.72
CA THR A 286 15.66 -6.64 -4.27
C THR A 286 16.21 -7.73 -5.18
N PHE A 287 17.03 -7.36 -6.18
CA PHE A 287 17.64 -8.30 -7.09
C PHE A 287 18.55 -9.26 -6.31
N GLU A 288 18.46 -10.52 -6.66
CA GLU A 288 19.39 -11.54 -6.20
C GLU A 288 20.10 -11.99 -7.46
N GLU A 289 21.42 -11.82 -7.53
CA GLU A 289 22.21 -12.44 -8.58
C GLU A 289 21.92 -13.95 -8.52
N GLU A 290 21.36 -14.49 -9.60
CA GLU A 290 21.23 -15.94 -9.74
C GLU A 290 22.64 -16.54 -9.61
N GLU A 291 22.77 -17.59 -8.80
CA GLU A 291 24.06 -18.27 -8.66
C GLU A 291 24.56 -18.67 -10.06
N ASP A 292 25.81 -18.33 -10.36
CA ASP A 292 26.44 -18.71 -11.63
C ASP A 292 26.25 -20.21 -11.85
N ILE A 293 25.50 -20.56 -12.90
CA ILE A 293 25.29 -21.96 -13.26
C ILE A 293 26.67 -22.54 -13.58
N ASN A 294 27.10 -23.52 -12.79
CA ASN A 294 28.32 -24.24 -13.08
C ASN A 294 28.11 -25.07 -14.36
N LEU A 295 28.52 -24.50 -15.49
CA LEU A 295 28.38 -25.13 -16.80
C LEU A 295 29.05 -26.51 -16.86
N ALA A 296 30.11 -26.74 -16.08
CA ALA A 296 30.77 -28.04 -16.04
C ALA A 296 29.91 -29.09 -15.33
N SER A 297 29.23 -28.76 -14.23
CA SER A 297 28.31 -29.70 -13.58
C SER A 297 27.10 -29.99 -14.46
N LEU A 298 26.54 -28.97 -15.13
CA LEU A 298 25.41 -29.14 -16.04
C LEU A 298 25.77 -30.05 -17.23
N LEU A 299 26.96 -29.88 -17.82
CA LEU A 299 27.45 -30.78 -18.87
C LEU A 299 27.64 -32.21 -18.37
N THR A 300 28.16 -32.38 -17.15
CA THR A 300 28.30 -33.70 -16.51
C THR A 300 26.93 -34.36 -16.30
N ASP A 301 25.93 -33.60 -15.86
CA ASP A 301 24.57 -34.09 -15.67
C ASP A 301 23.93 -34.50 -17.01
N ILE A 302 24.14 -33.72 -18.08
CA ILE A 302 23.68 -34.06 -19.43
C ILE A 302 24.34 -35.37 -19.92
N GLU A 303 25.65 -35.53 -19.71
CA GLU A 303 26.35 -36.76 -20.07
C GLU A 303 25.80 -37.97 -19.29
N ASN A 304 25.58 -37.82 -17.99
CA ASN A 304 25.00 -38.88 -17.15
C ASN A 304 23.59 -39.26 -17.60
N VAL A 305 22.74 -38.28 -17.91
CA VAL A 305 21.38 -38.53 -18.43
C VAL A 305 21.43 -39.25 -19.77
N ASN A 306 22.35 -38.89 -20.67
CA ASN A 306 22.51 -39.59 -21.95
C ASN A 306 22.96 -41.05 -21.76
N VAL A 307 23.88 -41.31 -20.82
CA VAL A 307 24.30 -42.69 -20.47
C VAL A 307 23.12 -43.49 -19.89
N GLU A 308 22.30 -42.88 -19.04
CA GLU A 308 21.09 -43.52 -18.52
C GLU A 308 20.07 -43.80 -19.61
N LEU A 309 19.86 -42.87 -20.55
CA LEU A 309 19.00 -43.07 -21.71
C LEU A 309 19.48 -44.24 -22.58
N ASP A 310 20.77 -44.28 -22.93
CA ASP A 310 21.35 -45.38 -23.70
C ASP A 310 21.21 -46.73 -22.98
N SER A 311 21.33 -46.74 -21.65
CA SER A 311 21.10 -47.93 -20.83
C SER A 311 19.65 -48.40 -20.85
N ILE A 312 18.70 -47.46 -20.75
CA ILE A 312 17.26 -47.74 -20.80
C ILE A 312 16.85 -48.24 -22.19
N ASP A 313 17.34 -47.60 -23.25
CA ASP A 313 17.11 -48.00 -24.64
C ASP A 313 17.64 -49.42 -24.90
N SER A 314 18.84 -49.73 -24.40
CA SER A 314 19.41 -51.09 -24.49
C SER A 314 18.55 -52.14 -23.78
N LYS A 315 17.95 -51.80 -22.64
CA LYS A 315 17.02 -52.69 -21.92
C LYS A 315 15.70 -52.84 -22.67
N LEU A 316 15.17 -51.76 -23.22
CA LEU A 316 13.94 -51.75 -24.02
C LEU A 316 14.07 -52.61 -25.28
N GLU A 317 15.22 -52.58 -25.97
CA GLU A 317 15.50 -53.44 -27.13
C GLU A 317 15.43 -54.95 -26.80
N VAL A 318 15.90 -55.36 -25.61
CA VAL A 318 15.76 -56.75 -25.15
C VAL A 318 14.28 -57.11 -24.99
N PHE A 319 13.49 -56.23 -24.36
CA PHE A 319 12.05 -56.45 -24.20
C PHE A 319 11.29 -56.45 -25.53
N TYR A 320 11.63 -55.56 -26.46
CA TYR A 320 11.02 -55.53 -27.80
C TYR A 320 11.27 -56.83 -28.56
N LYS A 321 12.49 -57.38 -28.46
CA LYS A 321 12.86 -58.66 -29.06
C LYS A 321 12.10 -59.84 -28.44
N GLU A 322 11.91 -59.85 -27.13
CA GLU A 322 11.10 -60.87 -26.43
C GLU A 322 9.62 -60.82 -26.82
N LEU A 323 9.08 -59.62 -27.06
CA LEU A 323 7.67 -59.41 -27.43
C LEU A 323 7.40 -59.52 -28.94
N GLY A 324 8.43 -59.66 -29.77
CA GLY A 324 8.29 -59.76 -31.23
C GLY A 324 7.87 -58.44 -31.91
N ILE A 325 8.10 -57.31 -31.26
CA ILE A 325 7.75 -55.96 -31.74
C ILE A 325 9.02 -55.29 -32.27
N LYS A 326 8.95 -54.59 -33.41
CA LYS A 326 10.08 -53.76 -33.86
C LYS A 326 10.21 -52.53 -32.95
N GLY A 327 11.38 -52.36 -32.33
CA GLY A 327 11.72 -51.14 -31.59
C GLY A 327 11.62 -49.89 -32.46
N VAL A 328 11.24 -48.77 -31.85
CA VAL A 328 11.14 -47.47 -32.52
C VAL A 328 12.35 -46.66 -32.10
N ARG A 329 13.14 -46.22 -33.08
CA ARG A 329 14.08 -45.12 -32.92
C ARG A 329 13.59 -43.95 -33.77
#